data_AF-U6F8S0-F1
#
_entry.id   AF-U6F8S0-F1
#
_cell.length_a   1.000
_cell.length_b   1.000
_cell.length_c   1.000
_cell.angle_alpha   90.00
_cell.angle_beta   90.00
_cell.angle_gamma   90.00
#
_symmetry.space_group_name_H-M   'P 1'
#
loop_
_entity.id
_entity.type
_entity.pdbx_description
1 polymer ?
#
loop_
_entity_poly.entity_id
_entity_poly.type
_entity_poly.pdbx_seq_one_letter_code
_entity_poly.pdbx_strand_id
1 'polypeptide(L)'
;MTNKMLSGFLTALPQAHANQYADSGFRIIKEKSYDDEVKIPIITQNDGEYIVAKVESTGIGIEKGLAVIRKYAEANDLELGDDLWQFNIGINIEHLGLTKDSILAYAITDNEL
;
A
#
# COMPACT_ATOMS: atom_id res chain seq x y z
N MET A 1 9.39 23.62 9.76
CA MET A 1 8.59 23.23 8.58
C MET A 1 8.19 21.78 8.75
N THR A 2 6.89 21.50 8.89
CA THR A 2 6.40 20.13 9.06
C THR A 2 6.72 19.36 7.79
N ASN A 3 7.60 18.37 7.90
CA ASN A 3 8.00 17.58 6.75
C ASN A 3 6.77 16.78 6.24
N LYS A 4 6.33 17.07 5.01
CA LYS A 4 5.15 16.49 4.34
C LYS A 4 5.44 15.11 3.72
N MET A 5 6.39 14.38 4.31
CA MET A 5 6.89 13.11 3.80
C MET A 5 5.82 12.04 3.79
N LEU A 6 5.83 11.21 2.74
CA LEU A 6 4.86 10.12 2.58
C LEU A 6 4.97 9.14 3.74
N SER A 7 3.83 8.65 4.18
CA SER A 7 3.72 7.63 5.21
C SER A 7 2.57 6.69 4.89
N GLY A 8 2.56 5.54 5.56
CA GLY A 8 1.47 4.60 5.43
C GLY A 8 1.87 3.22 5.93
N PHE A 9 1.45 2.20 5.19
CA PHE A 9 1.57 0.82 5.60
C PHE A 9 2.05 -0.06 4.45
N LEU A 10 2.81 -1.09 4.81
CA LEU A 10 3.13 -2.22 3.95
C LEU A 10 2.53 -3.46 4.58
N THR A 11 1.57 -4.07 3.88
CA THR A 11 0.79 -5.19 4.40
C THR A 11 1.10 -6.44 3.61
N ALA A 12 1.44 -7.53 4.30
CA ALA A 12 1.62 -8.84 3.68
C ALA A 12 0.23 -9.41 3.33
N LEU A 13 -0.25 -9.09 2.12
CA LEU A 13 -1.57 -9.44 1.64
C LEU A 13 -1.46 -9.90 0.18
N PRO A 14 -1.21 -11.19 -0.06
CA PRO A 14 -1.02 -11.69 -1.41
C PRO A 14 -2.23 -11.47 -2.32
N GLN A 15 -1.96 -11.19 -3.59
CA GLN A 15 -2.98 -11.20 -4.66
C GLN A 15 -4.23 -10.35 -4.37
N ALA A 16 -4.08 -9.27 -3.59
CA ALA A 16 -5.17 -8.41 -3.15
C ALA A 16 -6.41 -9.19 -2.64
N HIS A 17 -6.19 -10.26 -1.87
CA HIS A 17 -7.26 -11.08 -1.30
C HIS A 17 -8.13 -10.27 -0.33
N ALA A 18 -9.21 -9.70 -0.84
CA ALA A 18 -10.23 -9.04 -0.02
C ALA A 18 -10.76 -10.01 1.05
N ASN A 19 -11.12 -9.46 2.21
CA ASN A 19 -11.51 -10.10 3.47
C ASN A 19 -10.36 -10.69 4.30
N GLN A 20 -9.11 -10.60 3.84
CA GLN A 20 -7.94 -10.98 4.64
C GLN A 20 -7.16 -9.77 5.17
N TYR A 21 -7.54 -8.55 4.76
CA TYR A 21 -6.80 -7.34 5.11
C TYR A 21 -6.72 -7.14 6.63
N ALA A 22 -7.85 -7.28 7.34
CA ALA A 22 -7.89 -7.08 8.80
C ALA A 22 -7.03 -8.08 9.59
N ASP A 23 -6.78 -9.26 9.04
CA ASP A 23 -6.02 -10.34 9.68
C ASP A 23 -4.55 -10.39 9.23
N SER A 24 -4.15 -9.49 8.31
CA SER A 24 -2.80 -9.49 7.72
C SER A 24 -1.76 -8.79 8.59
N GLY A 25 -0.48 -9.10 8.35
CA GLY A 25 0.64 -8.46 9.03
C GLY A 25 0.93 -7.06 8.47
N PHE A 26 0.95 -6.05 9.34
CA PHE A 26 1.21 -4.65 8.97
C PHE A 26 2.60 -4.17 9.38
N ARG A 27 3.26 -3.45 8.48
CA ARG A 27 4.49 -2.69 8.74
C ARG A 27 4.19 -1.20 8.54
N ILE A 28 4.49 -0.36 9.53
CA ILE A 28 4.38 1.10 9.36
C ILE A 28 5.57 1.59 8.55
N ILE A 29 5.31 2.35 7.48
CA ILE A 29 6.34 2.94 6.63
C ILE A 29 6.29 4.47 6.70
N LYS A 30 7.47 5.08 6.60
CA LYS A 30 7.64 6.52 6.53
C LYS A 30 8.83 6.85 5.65
N GLU A 31 8.64 7.79 4.74
CA GLU A 31 9.70 8.30 3.89
C GLU A 31 10.83 8.88 4.76
N LYS A 32 12.06 8.48 4.44
CA LYS A 32 13.26 8.81 5.21
C LYS A 32 13.64 10.28 5.01
N SER A 33 13.93 11.01 6.09
CA SER A 33 14.37 12.43 6.07
C SER A 33 15.79 12.71 6.58
N TYR A 34 16.50 11.71 7.09
CA TYR A 34 17.71 11.92 7.89
C TYR A 34 18.97 11.35 7.25
N ASP A 35 20.11 11.94 7.60
CA ASP A 35 21.45 11.48 7.25
C ASP A 35 21.76 10.07 7.81
N ASP A 36 22.65 9.36 7.15
CA ASP A 36 22.98 7.93 7.28
C ASP A 36 23.54 7.48 8.65
N GLU A 37 23.55 8.34 9.67
CA GLU A 37 24.10 8.02 10.99
C GLU A 37 23.28 6.95 11.75
N VAL A 38 21.98 6.83 11.45
CA VAL A 38 21.12 5.81 12.06
C VAL A 38 20.84 4.68 11.07
N LYS A 39 21.30 3.47 11.41
CA LYS A 39 21.02 2.24 10.64
C LYS A 39 19.57 1.78 10.86
N ILE A 40 18.64 2.40 10.15
CA ILE A 40 17.24 1.97 10.06
C ILE A 40 17.10 1.08 8.82
N PRO A 41 16.36 -0.04 8.88
CA PRO A 41 15.99 -0.79 7.69
C PRO A 41 15.30 0.12 6.66
N ILE A 42 15.83 0.13 5.44
CA ILE A 42 15.24 0.87 4.32
C ILE A 42 14.51 -0.14 3.45
N ILE A 43 13.26 0.18 3.13
CA ILE A 43 12.45 -0.57 2.15
C ILE A 43 12.16 0.39 1.01
N THR A 44 12.30 -0.09 -0.21
CA THR A 44 12.04 0.67 -1.43
C THR A 44 10.91 0.00 -2.19
N GLN A 45 9.99 0.79 -2.72
CA GLN A 45 9.04 0.31 -3.73
C GLN A 45 9.80 0.21 -5.05
N ASN A 46 9.92 -0.99 -5.60
CA ASN A 46 10.68 -1.22 -6.84
C ASN A 46 10.02 -0.49 -8.02
N ASP A 47 10.82 -0.09 -9.01
CA ASP A 47 10.30 0.39 -10.29
C ASP A 47 9.50 -0.73 -10.98
N GLY A 48 8.45 -0.35 -11.73
CA GLY A 48 7.61 -1.32 -12.43
C GLY A 48 6.19 -0.81 -12.68
N GLU A 49 5.33 -1.70 -13.16
CA GLU A 49 3.92 -1.41 -13.37
C GLU A 49 3.11 -1.75 -12.11
N TYR A 50 2.15 -0.89 -11.79
CA TYR A 50 1.33 -1.02 -10.59
C TYR A 50 -0.14 -0.81 -10.94
N ILE A 51 -1.02 -1.58 -10.30
CA ILE A 51 -2.44 -1.28 -10.24
C ILE A 51 -2.70 -0.47 -8.97
N VAL A 52 -3.28 0.71 -9.15
CA VAL A 52 -3.51 1.67 -8.06
C VAL A 52 -4.99 2.00 -7.90
N ALA A 53 -5.44 2.10 -6.65
CA ALA A 53 -6.78 2.56 -6.32
C ALA A 53 -6.73 3.62 -5.22
N LYS A 54 -7.44 4.73 -5.43
CA LYS A 54 -7.74 5.67 -4.36
C LYS A 54 -8.96 5.17 -3.59
N VAL A 55 -8.84 5.08 -2.28
CA VAL A 55 -9.89 4.60 -1.38
C VAL A 55 -10.10 5.56 -0.22
N GLU A 56 -11.28 5.47 0.40
CA GLU A 56 -11.47 5.97 1.75
C GLU A 56 -10.77 5.02 2.72
N SER A 57 -10.02 5.55 3.70
CA SER A 57 -9.22 4.78 4.66
C SER A 57 -10.07 4.16 5.78
N THR A 58 -11.18 3.53 5.41
CA THR A 58 -12.01 2.71 6.29
C THR A 58 -11.85 1.25 5.90
N GLY A 59 -12.13 0.31 6.81
CA GLY A 59 -12.08 -1.12 6.48
C GLY A 59 -12.92 -1.47 5.24
N ILE A 60 -14.14 -0.93 5.15
CA ILE A 60 -15.03 -1.14 3.99
C ILE A 60 -14.44 -0.50 2.72
N GLY A 61 -13.88 0.71 2.81
CA GLY A 61 -13.29 1.41 1.67
C GLY A 61 -12.08 0.67 1.10
N ILE A 62 -11.20 0.20 1.98
CA ILE A 62 -10.02 -0.59 1.62
C ILE A 62 -10.43 -1.92 0.99
N GLU A 63 -11.35 -2.66 1.60
CA GLU A 63 -11.83 -3.94 1.06
C GLU A 63 -12.47 -3.82 -0.32
N LYS A 64 -13.26 -2.75 -0.54
CA LYS A 64 -13.80 -2.43 -1.87
C LYS A 64 -12.69 -2.12 -2.87
N GLY A 65 -11.67 -1.37 -2.47
CA GLY A 65 -10.51 -1.08 -3.31
C GLY A 65 -9.76 -2.34 -3.72
N LEU A 66 -9.46 -3.23 -2.76
CA LEU A 66 -8.81 -4.51 -3.01
C LEU A 66 -9.60 -5.37 -3.99
N ALA A 67 -10.92 -5.47 -3.80
CA ALA A 67 -11.79 -6.21 -4.71
C ALA A 67 -11.77 -5.64 -6.15
N VAL A 68 -11.71 -4.31 -6.30
CA VAL A 68 -11.61 -3.66 -7.63
C VAL A 68 -10.25 -3.92 -8.28
N ILE A 69 -9.15 -3.81 -7.52
CA ILE A 69 -7.80 -4.10 -8.01
C ILE A 69 -7.71 -5.54 -8.51
N ARG A 70 -8.16 -6.49 -7.68
CA ARG A 70 -8.16 -7.91 -8.03
C ARG A 70 -9.00 -8.21 -9.27
N LYS A 71 -10.22 -7.67 -9.32
CA LYS A 71 -11.10 -7.85 -10.49
C LYS A 71 -10.47 -7.28 -11.76
N TYR A 72 -9.77 -6.16 -11.66
CA TYR A 72 -9.05 -5.58 -12.80
C TYR A 72 -7.89 -6.48 -13.24
N ALA A 73 -7.11 -7.02 -12.29
CA ALA A 73 -6.04 -7.96 -12.60
C ALA A 73 -6.57 -9.23 -13.28
N GLU A 74 -7.61 -9.86 -12.72
CA GLU A 74 -8.27 -11.05 -13.29
C GLU A 74 -8.83 -10.80 -14.70
N ALA A 75 -9.38 -9.61 -14.96
CA ALA A 75 -9.95 -9.27 -16.26
C ALA A 75 -8.88 -9.01 -17.35
N ASN A 76 -7.63 -8.81 -16.96
CA ASN A 76 -6.52 -8.53 -17.88
C ASN A 76 -5.42 -9.62 -17.81
N ASP A 77 -5.71 -10.77 -17.20
CA ASP A 77 -4.78 -11.88 -17.01
C ASP A 77 -3.44 -11.45 -16.36
N LEU A 78 -3.52 -10.53 -15.39
CA LEU A 78 -2.37 -10.00 -14.66
C LEU A 78 -2.21 -10.70 -13.31
N GLU A 79 -0.96 -10.97 -12.92
CA GLU A 79 -0.62 -11.41 -11.58
C GLU A 79 -0.16 -10.23 -10.71
N LEU A 80 -0.57 -10.25 -9.44
CA LEU A 80 -0.22 -9.21 -8.48
C LEU A 80 0.89 -9.68 -7.55
N GLY A 81 1.66 -8.76 -6.97
CA GLY A 81 2.61 -9.10 -5.92
C GLY A 81 1.97 -9.52 -4.59
N ASP A 82 2.85 -9.84 -3.64
CA ASP A 82 2.45 -10.31 -2.30
C ASP A 82 2.16 -9.19 -1.29
N ASP A 83 2.64 -7.98 -1.59
CA ASP A 83 2.64 -6.85 -0.67
C ASP A 83 1.69 -5.74 -1.15
N LEU A 84 0.78 -5.32 -0.26
CA LEU A 84 -0.02 -4.10 -0.43
C LEU A 84 0.80 -2.90 0.07
N TRP A 85 1.07 -1.98 -0.85
CA TRP A 85 1.53 -0.64 -0.49
C TRP A 85 0.33 0.25 -0.24
N GLN A 86 0.22 0.80 0.96
CA GLN A 86 -0.80 1.77 1.31
C GLN A 86 -0.17 3.10 1.68
N PHE A 87 -0.55 4.17 0.98
CA PHE A 87 -0.03 5.52 1.22
C PHE A 87 -1.11 6.48 1.66
N ASN A 88 -0.81 7.27 2.69
CA ASN A 88 -1.63 8.38 3.12
C ASN A 88 -1.63 9.51 2.08
N ILE A 89 -2.80 10.12 1.87
CA ILE A 89 -2.97 11.28 1.00
C ILE A 89 -3.13 12.54 1.87
N GLY A 90 -2.04 13.30 2.00
CA GLY A 90 -2.00 14.55 2.75
C GLY A 90 -1.42 14.39 4.16
N ILE A 91 -1.59 15.44 4.97
CA ILE A 91 -0.94 15.55 6.30
C ILE A 91 -1.92 15.51 7.47
N ASN A 92 -3.22 15.51 7.19
CA ASN A 92 -4.24 15.45 8.23
C ASN A 92 -4.44 13.99 8.65
N ILE A 93 -3.58 13.51 9.53
CA ILE A 93 -3.73 12.19 10.14
C ILE A 93 -4.92 12.26 11.10
N GLU A 94 -5.98 11.54 10.78
CA GLU A 94 -7.24 11.60 11.53
C GLU A 94 -7.30 10.49 12.56
N HIS A 95 -7.20 9.23 12.12
CA HIS A 95 -7.40 8.07 12.99
C HIS A 95 -6.42 6.94 12.65
N LEU A 96 -5.87 6.28 13.67
CA LEU A 96 -4.96 5.12 13.55
C LEU A 96 -3.76 5.32 12.61
N GLY A 97 -3.27 6.55 12.46
CA GLY A 97 -2.15 6.84 11.56
C GLY A 97 -2.54 7.00 10.09
N LEU A 98 -3.83 7.04 9.76
CA LEU A 98 -4.38 7.20 8.41
C LEU A 98 -4.94 8.60 8.16
N THR A 99 -4.81 9.06 6.92
CA THR A 99 -5.60 10.18 6.36
C THR A 99 -6.97 9.69 5.90
N LYS A 100 -7.93 10.61 5.70
CA LYS A 100 -9.28 10.28 5.18
C LYS A 100 -9.25 9.36 3.96
N ASP A 101 -8.41 9.68 2.98
CA ASP A 101 -8.22 8.87 1.79
C ASP A 101 -6.81 8.28 1.78
N SER A 102 -6.65 7.10 1.16
CA SER A 102 -5.34 6.48 0.91
C SER A 102 -5.25 5.96 -0.53
N ILE A 103 -4.02 5.74 -0.99
CA ILE A 103 -3.72 4.98 -2.21
C ILE A 103 -3.39 3.56 -1.81
N LEU A 104 -4.02 2.59 -2.44
CA LEU A 104 -3.61 1.19 -2.47
C LEU A 104 -2.84 0.95 -3.76
N ALA A 105 -1.69 0.28 -3.68
CA ALA A 105 -0.88 -0.05 -4.84
C ALA A 105 -0.36 -1.49 -4.73
N TYR A 106 -0.56 -2.25 -5.81
CA TYR A 106 0.03 -3.58 -6.01
C TYR A 106 0.91 -3.55 -7.25
N ALA A 107 2.11 -4.10 -7.11
CA ALA A 107 2.95 -4.37 -8.27
C ALA A 107 2.28 -5.43 -9.15
N ILE A 108 2.34 -5.24 -10.46
CA ILE A 108 2.12 -6.32 -11.42
C ILE A 108 3.41 -7.13 -11.45
N THR A 109 3.31 -8.44 -11.29
CA THR A 109 4.45 -9.34 -11.35
C THR A 109 4.38 -10.13 -12.64
N ASP A 110 5.47 -10.14 -13.39
CA ASP A 110 5.66 -11.14 -14.43
C ASP A 110 5.88 -12.48 -13.74
N ASN A 111 5.17 -13.51 -14.20
CA ASN A 111 5.35 -14.88 -13.77
C ASN A 111 6.67 -15.41 -14.37
N GLU A 112 7.81 -14.83 -13.97
CA GLU A 112 9.12 -15.39 -14.28
C GLU A 112 9.45 -16.48 -13.24
N LEU A 113 9.21 -17.72 -13.66
CA LEU A 113 9.70 -18.96 -13.05
C LEU A 113 11.23 -18.99 -12.90
#